data_AF-A0A2T4V5M7-F1
#
_entry.id   AF-A0A2T4V5M7-F1
#
_cell.length_a   1.000
_cell.length_b   1.000
_cell.length_c   1.000
_cell.angle_alpha   90.00
_cell.angle_beta   90.00
_cell.angle_gamma   90.00
#
_symmetry.space_group_name_H-M   'P 1'
#
loop_
_entity.id
_entity.type
_entity.pdbx_description
1 polymer ?
#
loop_
_entity_poly.entity_id
_entity_poly.type
_entity_poly.pdbx_seq_one_letter_code
_entity_poly.pdbx_strand_id
1 'polypeptide(L)'
;MKPERPFLPDLTRPGTARFVAASAAAMVLLHVAIWRWIAFRRHQPFGHLLTYWDANYYTAIARDGYHSGLFVFYPAYPLTLRAIAIPLGITEFQWLGAAFSTVMFALFVFICFRVSQRDALPDWMTPRTRLGWLFFLFAPASYVFHSHHTESLFLLLSFLSFYFSGTRRPVGGGFFGALCALTRNQGVFVGLTTSLLAAWVETTPARRVRAFFVTGLLCLLGVLGFLAFQTVVAGSPFAFMQSQQQGWSHVDSVGGALKTFVFGNPWQSVDPHNVLWYVTWWVFLAGAVMISRRQPALGIYVALSLLVQLMQGEFVNTFRYAAPVFPLFFFLGDACARRPRWFQVIAVSVLVLINLATARHYGLGEWAY
;
A
#
# COMPACT_ATOMS: atom_id res chain seq x y z
N MET A 1 -30.62 -2.28 37.64
CA MET A 1 -30.65 -2.85 36.27
C MET A 1 -29.27 -2.67 35.66
N LYS A 2 -28.58 -3.74 35.25
CA LYS A 2 -27.33 -3.60 34.47
C LYS A 2 -27.72 -2.98 33.12
N PRO A 3 -27.05 -1.93 32.62
CA PRO A 3 -27.35 -1.39 31.30
C PRO A 3 -27.15 -2.51 30.28
N GLU A 4 -28.17 -2.76 29.47
CA GLU A 4 -28.08 -3.70 28.35
C GLU A 4 -26.88 -3.31 27.51
N ARG A 5 -25.90 -4.22 27.41
CA ARG A 5 -24.78 -3.98 26.51
C ARG A 5 -25.36 -3.92 25.10
N PRO A 6 -25.12 -2.85 24.34
CA PRO A 6 -25.61 -2.77 22.97
C PRO A 6 -25.15 -4.00 22.19
N PHE A 7 -26.05 -4.57 21.39
CA PHE A 7 -25.83 -5.81 20.63
C PHE A 7 -24.56 -5.78 19.76
N LEU A 8 -24.16 -4.59 19.27
CA LEU A 8 -22.90 -4.40 18.54
C LEU A 8 -21.92 -3.52 19.32
N PRO A 9 -20.61 -3.83 19.25
CA PRO A 9 -19.58 -3.01 19.89
C PRO A 9 -19.59 -1.58 19.35
N ASP A 10 -19.30 -0.62 20.21
CA ASP A 10 -19.11 0.78 19.82
C ASP A 10 -17.78 0.92 19.05
N LEU A 11 -17.88 1.12 17.74
CA LEU A 11 -16.75 1.24 16.82
C LEU A 11 -16.27 2.69 16.63
N THR A 12 -16.91 3.65 17.31
CA THR A 12 -16.52 5.07 17.26
C THR A 12 -15.42 5.42 18.27
N ARG A 13 -15.19 4.55 19.26
CA ARG A 13 -14.14 4.72 20.27
C ARG A 13 -12.74 4.56 19.67
N PRO A 14 -11.70 5.10 20.33
CA PRO A 14 -10.31 4.79 20.00
C PRO A 14 -10.01 3.28 20.00
N GLY A 15 -9.09 2.88 19.13
CA GLY A 15 -8.57 1.52 19.09
C GLY A 15 -7.79 1.20 20.38
N THR A 16 -8.02 0.03 20.97
CA THR A 16 -7.18 -0.50 22.05
C THR A 16 -6.17 -1.49 21.48
N ALA A 17 -5.09 -1.77 22.20
CA ALA A 17 -4.06 -2.72 21.74
C ALA A 17 -4.67 -4.09 21.39
N ARG A 18 -5.55 -4.59 22.27
CA ARG A 18 -6.28 -5.86 22.07
C ARG A 18 -7.16 -5.80 20.83
N PHE A 19 -7.90 -4.71 20.63
CA PHE A 19 -8.79 -4.57 19.47
C PHE A 19 -7.99 -4.57 18.15
N VAL A 20 -6.93 -3.78 18.08
CA VAL A 20 -6.10 -3.65 16.88
C VAL A 20 -5.39 -4.97 16.56
N ALA A 21 -4.75 -5.59 17.56
CA ALA A 21 -4.09 -6.88 17.39
C ALA A 21 -5.07 -7.99 16.98
N ALA A 22 -6.24 -8.08 17.64
CA ALA A 22 -7.25 -9.07 17.30
C ALA A 22 -7.82 -8.85 15.90
N SER A 23 -8.05 -7.60 15.48
CA SER A 23 -8.57 -7.29 14.14
C SER A 23 -7.54 -7.62 13.05
N ALA A 24 -6.27 -7.30 13.28
CA ALA A 24 -5.20 -7.62 12.34
C ALA A 24 -5.00 -9.14 12.22
N ALA A 25 -5.00 -9.86 13.35
CA ALA A 25 -4.93 -11.32 13.37
C ALA A 25 -6.15 -11.95 12.69
N ALA A 26 -7.36 -11.46 12.97
CA ALA A 26 -8.59 -11.95 12.36
C ALA A 26 -8.55 -11.81 10.82
N MET A 27 -8.10 -10.66 10.31
CA MET A 27 -7.95 -10.45 8.87
C MET A 27 -7.00 -11.48 8.25
N VAL A 28 -5.79 -11.65 8.81
CA VAL A 28 -4.80 -12.62 8.29
C VAL A 28 -5.34 -14.05 8.37
N LEU A 29 -5.93 -14.43 9.49
CA LEU A 29 -6.47 -15.79 9.69
C LEU A 29 -7.63 -16.08 8.73
N LEU A 30 -8.50 -15.11 8.45
CA LEU A 30 -9.60 -15.26 7.49
C LEU A 30 -9.08 -15.51 6.07
N HIS A 31 -8.11 -14.71 5.60
CA HIS A 31 -7.53 -14.94 4.28
C HIS A 31 -6.80 -16.29 4.18
N VAL A 32 -5.97 -16.62 5.19
CA VAL A 32 -5.28 -17.91 5.23
C VAL A 32 -6.27 -19.08 5.25
N ALA A 33 -7.38 -18.97 5.98
CA ALA A 33 -8.44 -19.98 5.99
C ALA A 33 -9.08 -20.14 4.61
N ILE A 34 -9.41 -19.04 3.93
CA ILE A 34 -9.95 -19.05 2.56
C ILE A 34 -8.96 -19.74 1.60
N TRP A 35 -7.69 -19.33 1.62
CA TRP A 35 -6.66 -19.86 0.74
C TRP A 35 -6.36 -21.33 1.01
N ARG A 36 -6.33 -21.73 2.28
CA ARG A 36 -6.11 -23.13 2.66
C ARG A 36 -7.28 -24.01 2.23
N TRP A 37 -8.50 -23.50 2.35
CA TRP A 37 -9.68 -24.20 1.84
C TRP A 37 -9.66 -24.32 0.32
N ILE A 38 -9.30 -23.25 -0.42
CA ILE A 38 -9.18 -23.30 -1.88
C ILE A 38 -8.07 -24.27 -2.31
N ALA A 39 -6.88 -24.19 -1.71
CA ALA A 39 -5.77 -25.09 -2.00
C ALA A 39 -6.17 -26.56 -1.78
N PHE A 40 -6.87 -26.85 -0.68
CA PHE A 40 -7.42 -28.18 -0.40
C PHE A 40 -8.44 -28.63 -1.46
N ARG A 41 -9.40 -27.78 -1.82
CA ARG A 41 -10.44 -28.09 -2.81
C ARG A 41 -9.92 -28.25 -4.23
N ARG A 42 -8.80 -27.60 -4.57
CA ARG A 42 -8.16 -27.66 -5.90
C ARG A 42 -7.04 -28.69 -5.97
N HIS A 43 -6.73 -29.40 -4.89
CA HIS A 43 -5.59 -30.31 -4.79
C HIS A 43 -4.25 -29.65 -5.18
N GLN A 44 -4.07 -28.38 -4.84
CA GLN A 44 -2.85 -27.62 -5.13
C GLN A 44 -2.08 -27.33 -3.83
N PRO A 45 -0.73 -27.33 -3.85
CA PRO A 45 0.05 -26.93 -2.68
C PRO A 45 -0.24 -25.47 -2.30
N PHE A 46 -0.46 -25.19 -1.01
CA PHE A 46 -0.73 -23.83 -0.53
C PHE A 46 0.38 -22.83 -0.93
N GLY A 47 1.64 -23.28 -0.94
CA GLY A 47 2.77 -22.44 -1.34
C GLY A 47 2.66 -21.93 -2.78
N HIS A 48 1.94 -22.63 -3.67
CA HIS A 48 1.72 -22.17 -5.04
C HIS A 48 0.86 -20.92 -5.10
N LEU A 49 -0.13 -20.77 -4.22
CA LEU A 49 -0.97 -19.56 -4.16
C LEU A 49 -0.12 -18.32 -3.85
N LEU A 50 0.91 -18.49 -3.01
CA LEU A 50 1.85 -17.42 -2.65
C LEU A 50 2.77 -17.00 -3.79
N THR A 51 2.72 -17.66 -4.95
CA THR A 51 3.46 -17.27 -6.16
C THR A 51 2.61 -16.53 -7.19
N TYR A 52 1.32 -16.28 -6.95
CA TYR A 52 0.49 -15.64 -7.95
C TYR A 52 0.91 -14.20 -8.28
N TRP A 53 0.80 -13.86 -9.57
CA TRP A 53 1.07 -12.52 -10.13
C TRP A 53 2.51 -12.04 -9.85
N ASP A 54 2.66 -10.82 -9.33
CA ASP A 54 3.95 -10.17 -9.04
C ASP A 54 4.84 -11.01 -8.11
N ALA A 55 4.25 -11.83 -7.25
CA ALA A 55 4.98 -12.72 -6.35
C ALA A 55 5.88 -13.71 -7.11
N ASN A 56 5.45 -14.21 -8.28
CA ASN A 56 6.27 -15.09 -9.11
C ASN A 56 7.53 -14.37 -9.59
N TYR A 57 7.38 -13.11 -10.02
CA TYR A 57 8.52 -12.31 -10.49
C TYR A 57 9.46 -11.97 -9.34
N TYR A 58 8.95 -11.67 -8.14
CA TYR A 58 9.81 -11.47 -6.96
C TYR A 58 10.58 -12.73 -6.58
N THR A 59 9.95 -13.91 -6.67
CA THR A 59 10.62 -15.20 -6.48
C THR A 59 11.74 -15.39 -7.51
N ALA A 60 11.47 -15.15 -8.79
CA ALA A 60 12.47 -15.25 -9.86
C ALA A 60 13.66 -14.30 -9.62
N ILE A 61 13.40 -13.03 -9.30
CA ILE A 61 14.48 -12.05 -9.05
C ILE A 61 15.31 -12.44 -7.81
N ALA A 62 14.65 -12.87 -6.74
CA ALA A 62 15.34 -13.22 -5.51
C ALA A 62 16.22 -14.49 -5.68
N ARG A 63 15.75 -15.47 -6.45
CA ARG A 63 16.48 -16.71 -6.75
C ARG A 63 17.57 -16.52 -7.81
N ASP A 64 17.19 -15.99 -8.96
CA ASP A 64 18.00 -16.03 -10.18
C ASP A 64 18.69 -14.67 -10.47
N GLY A 65 18.18 -13.59 -9.88
CA GLY A 65 18.62 -12.22 -10.16
C GLY A 65 17.81 -11.55 -11.26
N TYR A 66 18.20 -10.33 -11.61
CA TYR A 66 17.53 -9.56 -12.65
C TYR A 66 17.93 -10.03 -14.04
N HIS A 67 16.94 -10.25 -14.90
CA HIS A 67 17.13 -10.51 -16.33
C HIS A 67 15.92 -10.06 -17.16
N SER A 68 16.15 -9.72 -18.42
CA SER A 68 15.10 -9.42 -19.41
C SER A 68 14.06 -8.41 -18.90
N GLY A 69 12.76 -8.71 -18.97
CA GLY A 69 11.68 -7.81 -18.56
C GLY A 69 11.55 -7.58 -17.04
N LEU A 70 12.37 -8.23 -16.19
CA LEU A 70 12.24 -8.10 -14.74
C LEU A 70 12.70 -6.74 -14.20
N PHE A 71 13.36 -5.91 -15.02
CA PHE A 71 13.79 -4.57 -14.61
C PHE A 71 12.64 -3.60 -14.32
N VAL A 72 11.39 -3.95 -14.66
CA VAL A 72 10.19 -3.21 -14.22
C VAL A 72 10.00 -3.28 -12.70
N PHE A 73 10.52 -4.31 -12.03
CA PHE A 73 10.39 -4.50 -10.59
C PHE A 73 11.50 -3.79 -9.82
N TYR A 74 11.12 -3.12 -8.75
CA TYR A 74 12.01 -2.33 -7.92
C TYR A 74 12.84 -3.21 -6.95
N PRO A 75 14.10 -2.84 -6.67
CA PRO A 75 15.08 -3.77 -6.10
C PRO A 75 14.94 -4.04 -4.61
N ALA A 76 14.42 -3.11 -3.81
CA ALA A 76 14.53 -3.21 -2.35
C ALA A 76 13.94 -4.50 -1.78
N TYR A 77 12.79 -4.94 -2.26
CA TYR A 77 12.13 -6.14 -1.75
C TYR A 77 12.82 -7.44 -2.18
N PRO A 78 12.94 -7.78 -3.49
CA PRO A 78 13.53 -9.04 -3.88
C PRO A 78 15.00 -9.17 -3.47
N LEU A 79 15.77 -8.07 -3.46
CA LEU A 79 17.16 -8.11 -2.99
C LEU A 79 17.25 -8.31 -1.47
N THR A 80 16.31 -7.77 -0.68
CA THR A 80 16.25 -8.06 0.75
C THR A 80 15.96 -9.54 0.99
N LEU A 81 15.00 -10.12 0.26
CA LEU A 81 14.71 -11.55 0.36
C LEU A 81 15.92 -12.40 -0.02
N ARG A 82 16.62 -12.06 -1.10
CA ARG A 82 17.87 -12.72 -1.51
C ARG A 82 18.95 -12.62 -0.44
N ALA A 83 19.14 -11.44 0.15
CA ALA A 83 20.13 -11.21 1.21
C ALA A 83 19.84 -12.00 2.49
N ILE A 84 18.57 -12.30 2.78
CA ILE A 84 18.16 -13.17 3.90
C ILE A 84 18.31 -14.65 3.51
N ALA A 85 17.89 -15.02 2.30
CA ALA A 85 17.81 -16.39 1.85
C ALA A 85 19.17 -17.08 1.72
N ILE A 86 20.14 -16.40 1.09
CA ILE A 86 21.48 -16.95 0.80
C ILE A 86 22.20 -17.43 2.07
N PRO A 87 22.41 -16.60 3.11
CA PRO A 87 23.14 -17.03 4.30
C PRO A 87 22.39 -18.08 5.13
N LEU A 88 21.06 -18.17 5.00
CA LEU A 88 20.23 -19.13 5.72
C LEU A 88 19.94 -20.42 4.92
N GLY A 89 20.42 -20.52 3.67
CA GLY A 89 20.14 -21.66 2.79
C GLY A 89 18.66 -21.85 2.45
N ILE A 90 17.86 -20.77 2.47
CA ILE A 90 16.42 -20.84 2.19
C ILE A 90 16.20 -20.81 0.67
N THR A 91 15.59 -21.87 0.15
CA THR A 91 15.22 -22.00 -1.28
C THR A 91 13.78 -21.60 -1.56
N GLU A 92 12.93 -21.59 -0.53
CA GLU A 92 11.48 -21.39 -0.68
C GLU A 92 11.07 -19.93 -0.51
N PHE A 93 11.40 -19.13 -1.54
CA PHE A 93 11.20 -17.68 -1.56
C PHE A 93 9.74 -17.24 -1.35
N GLN A 94 8.76 -18.02 -1.79
CA GLN A 94 7.34 -17.74 -1.59
C GLN A 94 6.95 -17.71 -0.10
N TRP A 95 7.52 -18.62 0.71
CA TRP A 95 7.27 -18.67 2.14
C TRP A 95 8.07 -17.60 2.88
N LEU A 96 9.34 -17.42 2.51
CA LEU A 96 10.18 -16.36 3.05
C LEU A 96 9.57 -14.98 2.80
N GLY A 97 9.09 -14.74 1.59
CA GLY A 97 8.47 -13.50 1.16
C GLY A 97 7.14 -13.22 1.88
N ALA A 98 6.27 -14.22 1.99
CA ALA A 98 5.02 -14.09 2.76
C ALA A 98 5.29 -13.84 4.25
N ALA A 99 6.25 -14.55 4.85
CA ALA A 99 6.65 -14.34 6.23
C ALA A 99 7.24 -12.94 6.43
N PHE A 100 8.14 -12.51 5.55
CA PHE A 100 8.74 -11.18 5.59
C PHE A 100 7.68 -10.07 5.48
N SER A 101 6.77 -10.17 4.52
CA SER A 101 5.68 -9.19 4.35
C SER A 101 4.76 -9.17 5.57
N THR A 102 4.43 -10.33 6.13
CA THR A 102 3.64 -10.44 7.37
C THR A 102 4.33 -9.77 8.56
N VAL A 103 5.64 -9.95 8.71
CA VAL A 103 6.43 -9.30 9.77
C VAL A 103 6.49 -7.79 9.58
N MET A 104 6.73 -7.30 8.35
CA MET A 104 6.72 -5.86 8.05
C MET A 104 5.35 -5.23 8.36
N PHE A 105 4.26 -5.92 8.03
CA PHE A 105 2.90 -5.49 8.36
C PHE A 105 2.66 -5.47 9.86
N ALA A 106 3.04 -6.52 10.59
CA ALA A 106 2.91 -6.57 12.04
C ALA A 106 3.71 -5.45 12.73
N LEU A 107 4.92 -5.16 12.24
CA LEU A 107 5.74 -4.03 12.70
C LEU A 107 5.05 -2.69 12.42
N PHE A 108 4.48 -2.50 11.22
CA PHE A 108 3.70 -1.30 10.91
C PHE A 108 2.52 -1.14 11.89
N VAL A 109 1.71 -2.18 12.09
CA VAL A 109 0.53 -2.12 12.98
C VAL A 109 0.96 -1.80 14.40
N PHE A 110 2.02 -2.46 14.89
CA PHE A 110 2.57 -2.20 16.21
C PHE A 110 3.05 -0.76 16.36
N ILE A 111 3.91 -0.28 15.45
CA ILE A 111 4.46 1.07 15.51
C ILE A 111 3.35 2.11 15.37
N CYS A 112 2.44 1.95 14.40
CA CYS A 112 1.31 2.84 14.18
C CYS A 112 0.43 2.94 15.43
N PHE A 113 0.13 1.81 16.08
CA PHE A 113 -0.61 1.81 17.35
C PHE A 113 0.17 2.47 18.49
N ARG A 114 1.49 2.21 18.63
CA ARG A 114 2.30 2.88 19.67
C ARG A 114 2.39 4.38 19.46
N VAL A 115 2.44 4.81 18.20
CA VAL A 115 2.41 6.22 17.80
C VAL A 115 1.04 6.81 18.13
N SER A 116 -0.08 6.14 17.84
CA SER A 116 -1.43 6.66 18.09
C SER A 116 -1.76 6.95 19.57
N GLN A 117 -0.92 6.50 20.51
CA GLN A 117 -1.09 6.73 21.95
C GLN A 117 -0.30 7.95 22.48
N ARG A 118 0.28 8.78 21.60
CA ARG A 118 1.09 9.94 22.02
C ARG A 118 0.32 11.25 21.88
N ASP A 119 0.42 12.11 22.88
CA ASP A 119 -0.40 13.33 23.02
C ASP A 119 0.05 14.54 22.16
N ALA A 120 1.02 14.39 21.26
CA ALA A 120 1.61 15.51 20.51
C ALA A 120 1.84 15.19 19.02
N LEU A 121 0.96 14.37 18.43
CA LEU A 121 1.09 13.98 17.03
C LEU A 121 0.11 14.71 16.13
N PRO A 122 0.50 14.93 14.86
CA PRO A 122 -0.44 15.40 13.88
C PRO A 122 -1.64 14.45 13.76
N ASP A 123 -2.79 15.07 13.89
CA ASP A 123 -4.14 14.53 13.90
C ASP A 123 -4.54 13.65 12.69
N TRP A 124 -3.72 13.65 11.64
CA TRP A 124 -3.88 12.90 10.40
C TRP A 124 -3.01 11.63 10.31
N MET A 125 -2.10 11.41 11.26
CA MET A 125 -1.04 10.41 11.16
C MET A 125 -1.50 8.99 11.48
N THR A 126 -2.50 8.85 12.35
CA THR A 126 -2.97 7.54 12.84
C THR A 126 -4.49 7.49 12.90
N PRO A 127 -5.12 6.30 12.88
CA PRO A 127 -6.56 6.18 13.00
C PRO A 127 -7.03 6.61 14.38
N ARG A 128 -8.10 7.42 14.44
CA ARG A 128 -8.67 7.89 15.71
C ARG A 128 -9.71 6.95 16.28
N THR A 129 -10.34 6.16 15.43
CA THR A 129 -11.47 5.29 15.81
C THR A 129 -11.17 3.83 15.45
N ARG A 130 -11.90 2.91 16.08
CA ARG A 130 -11.90 1.49 15.68
C ARG A 130 -12.31 1.32 14.22
N LEU A 131 -13.22 2.14 13.70
CA LEU A 131 -13.55 2.16 12.26
C LEU A 131 -12.36 2.57 11.39
N GLY A 132 -11.56 3.55 11.79
CA GLY A 132 -10.32 3.90 11.10
C GLY A 132 -9.35 2.71 10.98
N TRP A 133 -9.21 1.94 12.06
CA TRP A 133 -8.43 0.69 12.04
C TRP A 133 -9.06 -0.39 11.16
N LEU A 134 -10.37 -0.63 11.25
CA LEU A 134 -11.06 -1.65 10.46
C LEU A 134 -11.01 -1.34 8.96
N PHE A 135 -11.22 -0.08 8.56
CA PHE A 135 -11.13 0.34 7.16
C PHE A 135 -9.77 0.06 6.54
N PHE A 136 -8.71 0.25 7.32
CA PHE A 136 -7.36 -0.06 6.88
C PHE A 136 -7.07 -1.57 6.88
N LEU A 137 -7.35 -2.25 7.99
CA LEU A 137 -7.04 -3.68 8.15
C LEU A 137 -7.83 -4.54 7.16
N PHE A 138 -9.09 -4.22 6.91
CA PHE A 138 -9.97 -4.91 5.97
C PHE A 138 -10.10 -4.16 4.64
N ALA A 139 -9.12 -3.33 4.27
CA ALA A 139 -9.08 -2.74 2.93
C ALA A 139 -9.21 -3.85 1.87
N PRO A 140 -9.88 -3.59 0.72
CA PRO A 140 -10.18 -4.61 -0.30
C PRO A 140 -9.01 -5.56 -0.59
N ALA A 141 -7.85 -5.06 -1.01
CA ALA A 141 -6.69 -5.91 -1.30
C ALA A 141 -5.73 -6.08 -0.11
N SER A 142 -6.16 -5.98 1.15
CA SER A 142 -5.28 -6.09 2.33
C SER A 142 -4.55 -7.43 2.46
N TYR A 143 -4.91 -8.44 1.66
CA TYR A 143 -4.17 -9.69 1.55
C TYR A 143 -2.70 -9.50 1.13
N VAL A 144 -2.41 -8.45 0.36
CA VAL A 144 -1.06 -8.04 -0.05
C VAL A 144 -0.12 -7.79 1.12
N PHE A 145 -0.66 -7.57 2.33
CA PHE A 145 0.13 -7.32 3.52
C PHE A 145 0.77 -8.58 4.14
N HIS A 146 0.32 -9.76 3.74
CA HIS A 146 0.84 -11.05 4.24
C HIS A 146 0.98 -12.10 3.12
N SER A 147 0.79 -11.70 1.86
CA SER A 147 1.29 -12.44 0.70
C SER A 147 2.71 -12.00 0.35
N HIS A 148 3.34 -12.72 -0.59
CA HIS A 148 4.69 -12.44 -1.08
C HIS A 148 4.73 -11.21 -2.01
N HIS A 149 4.44 -10.03 -1.46
CA HIS A 149 4.43 -8.77 -2.18
C HIS A 149 5.14 -7.63 -1.45
N THR A 150 5.42 -6.55 -2.19
CA THR A 150 6.18 -5.37 -1.75
C THR A 150 5.40 -4.44 -0.79
N GLU A 151 4.08 -4.57 -0.70
CA GLU A 151 3.17 -3.62 -0.05
C GLU A 151 3.51 -3.38 1.42
N SER A 152 3.78 -4.41 2.21
CA SER A 152 4.07 -4.26 3.64
C SER A 152 5.37 -3.52 3.92
N LEU A 153 6.40 -3.78 3.11
CA LEU A 153 7.68 -3.06 3.23
C LEU A 153 7.48 -1.58 2.89
N PHE A 154 6.80 -1.30 1.78
CA PHE A 154 6.48 0.07 1.38
C PHE A 154 5.59 0.78 2.42
N LEU A 155 4.57 0.10 2.96
CA LEU A 155 3.69 0.62 3.99
C LEU A 155 4.46 1.01 5.27
N LEU A 156 5.34 0.14 5.75
CA LEU A 156 6.16 0.44 6.93
C LEU A 156 7.10 1.63 6.67
N LEU A 157 7.83 1.62 5.55
CA LEU A 157 8.78 2.67 5.21
C LEU A 157 8.08 4.02 4.99
N SER A 158 6.94 4.05 4.30
CA SER A 158 6.18 5.27 4.05
C SER A 158 5.61 5.86 5.33
N PHE A 159 5.11 5.01 6.23
CA PHE A 159 4.65 5.44 7.55
C PHE A 159 5.79 6.03 8.38
N LEU A 160 6.95 5.37 8.43
CA LEU A 160 8.12 5.90 9.13
C LEU A 160 8.57 7.24 8.52
N SER A 161 8.61 7.34 7.20
CA SER A 161 8.93 8.58 6.48
C SER A 161 8.03 9.74 6.92
N PHE A 162 6.71 9.52 6.92
CA PHE A 162 5.76 10.54 7.35
C PHE A 162 5.81 10.81 8.85
N TYR A 163 6.05 9.79 9.67
CA TYR A 163 6.20 9.92 11.12
C TYR A 163 7.40 10.80 11.49
N PHE A 164 8.59 10.54 10.93
CA PHE A 164 9.77 11.34 11.22
C PHE A 164 9.63 12.78 10.67
N SER A 165 9.10 12.97 9.45
CA SER A 165 8.83 14.31 8.93
C SER A 165 7.78 15.06 9.75
N GLY A 166 6.69 14.39 10.14
CA GLY A 166 5.63 14.96 10.97
C GLY A 166 6.03 15.24 12.42
N THR A 167 7.22 14.81 12.85
CA THR A 167 7.76 15.02 14.20
C THR A 167 9.07 15.81 14.21
N ARG A 168 9.29 16.66 13.18
CA ARG A 168 10.46 17.56 13.03
C ARG A 168 11.81 16.82 13.00
N ARG A 169 11.84 15.63 12.40
CA ARG A 169 13.07 14.83 12.21
C ARG A 169 13.31 14.62 10.71
N PRO A 170 13.67 15.68 9.96
CA PRO A 170 13.72 15.64 8.49
C PRO A 170 14.72 14.63 7.94
N VAL A 171 15.85 14.37 8.61
CA VAL A 171 16.82 13.36 8.16
C VAL A 171 16.21 11.96 8.18
N GLY A 172 15.50 11.60 9.27
CA GLY A 172 14.80 10.31 9.35
C GLY A 172 13.70 10.20 8.30
N GLY A 173 12.93 11.27 8.08
CA GLY A 173 11.91 11.32 7.05
C GLY A 173 12.51 11.07 5.67
N GLY A 174 13.54 11.83 5.30
CA GLY A 174 14.22 11.68 4.02
C GLY A 174 14.86 10.30 3.81
N PHE A 175 15.47 9.72 4.85
CA PHE A 175 16.06 8.38 4.79
C PHE A 175 15.02 7.30 4.46
N PHE A 176 13.91 7.24 5.20
CA PHE A 176 12.86 6.26 4.93
C PHE A 176 12.12 6.55 3.60
N GLY A 177 11.99 7.82 3.22
CA GLY A 177 11.47 8.22 1.91
C GLY A 177 12.35 7.77 0.75
N ALA A 178 13.68 7.84 0.91
CA ALA A 178 14.64 7.31 -0.06
C ALA A 178 14.49 5.79 -0.25
N LEU A 179 14.33 5.05 0.86
CA LEU A 179 14.09 3.60 0.80
C LEU A 179 12.75 3.27 0.14
N CYS A 180 11.70 4.08 0.34
CA CYS A 180 10.42 3.90 -0.35
C CYS A 180 10.58 3.96 -1.88
N ALA A 181 11.39 4.89 -2.40
CA ALA A 181 11.64 5.01 -3.84
C ALA A 181 12.27 3.75 -4.45
N LEU A 182 12.93 2.92 -3.65
CA LEU A 182 13.52 1.65 -4.06
C LEU A 182 12.55 0.45 -3.99
N THR A 183 11.32 0.64 -3.50
CA THR A 183 10.33 -0.45 -3.35
C THR A 183 9.30 -0.49 -4.48
N ARG A 184 8.92 0.67 -5.02
CA ARG A 184 7.90 0.85 -6.08
C ARG A 184 7.79 2.30 -6.52
N ASN A 185 7.13 2.53 -7.66
CA ASN A 185 6.91 3.86 -8.24
C ASN A 185 6.25 4.87 -7.27
N GLN A 186 5.28 4.45 -6.44
CA GLN A 186 4.63 5.31 -5.45
C GLN A 186 5.62 5.89 -4.41
N GLY A 187 6.82 5.33 -4.26
CA GLY A 187 7.87 5.84 -3.38
C GLY A 187 8.35 7.25 -3.73
N VAL A 188 8.27 7.65 -5.00
CA VAL A 188 8.58 9.03 -5.41
C VAL A 188 7.56 10.01 -4.80
N PHE A 189 6.28 9.63 -4.74
CA PHE A 189 5.23 10.45 -4.15
C PHE A 189 5.39 10.54 -2.63
N VAL A 190 5.81 9.46 -1.98
CA VAL A 190 6.21 9.49 -0.56
C VAL A 190 7.31 10.51 -0.33
N GLY A 191 8.33 10.58 -1.20
CA GLY A 191 9.41 11.56 -1.09
C GLY A 191 8.95 13.01 -1.17
N LEU A 192 8.09 13.34 -2.14
CA LEU A 192 7.48 14.67 -2.26
C LEU A 192 6.67 15.01 -1.00
N THR A 193 5.78 14.11 -0.58
CA THR A 193 4.92 14.32 0.59
C THR A 193 5.72 14.43 1.88
N THR A 194 6.77 13.64 2.03
CA THR A 194 7.71 13.70 3.16
C THR A 194 8.35 15.08 3.28
N SER A 195 8.72 15.69 2.15
CA SER A 195 9.29 17.03 2.10
C SER A 195 8.29 18.12 2.43
N LEU A 196 7.07 18.01 1.89
CA LEU A 196 5.98 18.93 2.21
C LEU A 196 5.59 18.84 3.70
N LEU A 197 5.50 17.63 4.26
CA LEU A 197 5.20 17.42 5.68
C LEU A 197 6.30 17.95 6.59
N ALA A 198 7.56 17.72 6.25
CA ALA A 198 8.69 18.23 7.03
C ALA A 198 8.73 19.76 7.04
N ALA A 199 8.44 20.40 5.91
CA ALA A 199 8.28 21.85 5.84
C ALA A 199 7.06 22.33 6.64
N TRP A 200 5.94 21.62 6.57
CA TRP A 200 4.68 22.01 7.21
C TRP A 200 4.78 22.15 8.74
N VAL A 201 5.52 21.26 9.39
CA VAL A 201 5.63 21.23 10.87
C VAL A 201 6.59 22.28 11.44
N GLU A 202 7.35 22.97 10.58
CA GLU A 202 8.32 23.99 10.98
C GLU A 202 7.69 25.38 11.10
N THR A 203 8.15 26.15 12.09
CA THR A 203 7.57 27.45 12.43
C THR A 203 8.23 28.63 11.72
N THR A 204 9.50 28.53 11.35
CA THR A 204 10.25 29.63 10.72
C THR A 204 10.54 29.34 9.24
N PRO A 205 10.51 30.34 8.34
CA PRO A 205 10.77 30.14 6.92
C PRO A 205 12.09 29.42 6.62
N ALA A 206 13.18 29.77 7.31
CA ALA A 206 14.48 29.13 7.14
C ALA A 206 14.46 27.64 7.50
N ARG A 207 13.76 27.25 8.59
CA ARG A 207 13.62 25.84 8.98
C ARG A 207 12.73 25.08 8.00
N ARG A 208 11.65 25.69 7.49
CA ARG A 208 10.78 25.11 6.47
C ARG A 208 11.57 24.74 5.21
N VAL A 209 12.33 25.71 4.70
CA VAL A 209 13.19 25.54 3.51
C VAL A 209 14.23 24.45 3.77
N ARG A 210 14.95 24.52 4.89
CA ARG A 210 15.94 23.49 5.24
C ARG A 210 15.33 22.10 5.33
N ALA A 211 14.19 21.95 6.02
CA ALA A 211 13.52 20.67 6.19
C ALA A 211 13.11 20.09 4.83
N PHE A 212 12.49 20.91 3.95
CA PHE A 212 12.11 20.53 2.60
C PHE A 212 13.29 20.03 1.76
N PHE A 213 14.39 20.78 1.74
CA PHE A 213 15.57 20.43 0.94
C PHE A 213 16.33 19.22 1.49
N VAL A 214 16.45 19.08 2.81
CA VAL A 214 17.11 17.92 3.43
C VAL A 214 16.35 16.64 3.09
N THR A 215 15.03 16.61 3.29
CA THR A 215 14.23 15.43 2.91
C THR A 215 14.23 15.21 1.41
N GLY A 216 14.10 16.28 0.62
CA GLY A 216 14.04 16.23 -0.83
C GLY A 216 15.32 15.67 -1.43
N LEU A 217 16.48 16.11 -0.95
CA LEU A 217 17.78 15.60 -1.39
C LEU A 217 17.94 14.12 -1.04
N LEU A 218 17.61 13.71 0.19
CA LEU A 218 17.69 12.29 0.58
C LEU A 218 16.77 11.42 -0.29
N CYS A 219 15.54 11.87 -0.55
CA CYS A 219 14.62 11.13 -1.42
C CYS A 219 15.13 11.07 -2.87
N LEU A 220 15.71 12.17 -3.36
CA LEU A 220 16.36 12.22 -4.67
C LEU A 220 17.52 11.21 -4.76
N LEU A 221 18.33 11.09 -3.70
CA LEU A 221 19.39 10.07 -3.64
C LEU A 221 18.82 8.65 -3.73
N GLY A 222 17.63 8.38 -3.17
CA GLY A 222 16.94 7.11 -3.35
C GLY A 222 16.58 6.84 -4.82
N VAL A 223 16.03 7.84 -5.52
CA VAL A 223 15.72 7.74 -6.96
C VAL A 223 16.99 7.58 -7.79
N LEU A 224 18.04 8.36 -7.51
CA LEU A 224 19.33 8.24 -8.19
C LEU A 224 19.98 6.88 -7.92
N GLY A 225 19.81 6.33 -6.71
CA GLY A 225 20.24 4.97 -6.37
C GLY A 225 19.52 3.91 -7.19
N PHE A 226 18.21 4.06 -7.43
CA PHE A 226 17.47 3.19 -8.34
C PHE A 226 17.99 3.29 -9.78
N LEU A 227 18.18 4.51 -10.30
CA LEU A 227 18.70 4.70 -11.66
C LEU A 227 20.13 4.15 -11.81
N ALA A 228 20.97 4.34 -10.80
CA ALA A 228 22.33 3.78 -10.77
C ALA A 228 22.29 2.24 -10.74
N PHE A 229 21.41 1.64 -9.94
CA PHE A 229 21.19 0.20 -9.94
C PHE A 229 20.80 -0.32 -11.34
N GLN A 230 19.85 0.34 -12.01
CA GLN A 230 19.43 -0.01 -13.37
C GLN A 230 20.61 0.12 -14.36
N THR A 231 21.41 1.18 -14.28
CA THR A 231 22.61 1.34 -15.12
C THR A 231 23.63 0.24 -14.90
N VAL A 232 23.93 -0.12 -13.64
CA VAL A 232 24.96 -1.12 -13.32
C VAL A 232 24.53 -2.53 -13.73
N VAL A 233 23.26 -2.88 -13.52
CA VAL A 233 22.79 -4.26 -13.74
C VAL A 233 22.23 -4.46 -15.16
N ALA A 234 21.60 -3.45 -15.74
CA ALA A 234 20.95 -3.53 -17.05
C ALA A 234 21.70 -2.77 -18.17
N GLY A 235 22.73 -2.00 -17.85
CA GLY A 235 23.45 -1.15 -18.81
C GLY A 235 22.70 0.13 -19.23
N SER A 236 21.53 0.42 -18.63
CA SER A 236 20.72 1.60 -18.94
C SER A 236 19.98 2.12 -17.70
N PRO A 237 19.98 3.44 -17.42
CA PRO A 237 19.22 4.01 -16.31
C PRO A 237 17.70 3.89 -16.50
N PHE A 238 17.23 3.65 -17.73
CA PHE A 238 15.81 3.58 -18.08
C PHE A 238 15.35 2.16 -18.46
N ALA A 239 16.10 1.12 -18.09
CA ALA A 239 15.75 -0.28 -18.40
C ALA A 239 14.35 -0.68 -17.88
N PHE A 240 13.89 -0.11 -16.76
CA PHE A 240 12.54 -0.32 -16.24
C PHE A 240 11.45 0.17 -17.21
N MET A 241 11.65 1.31 -17.88
CA MET A 241 10.69 1.86 -18.85
C MET A 241 10.66 1.00 -20.12
N GLN A 242 11.83 0.58 -20.59
CA GLN A 242 11.96 -0.31 -21.74
C GLN A 242 11.26 -1.64 -21.49
N SER A 243 11.47 -2.22 -20.29
CA SER A 243 10.80 -3.46 -19.88
C SER A 243 9.28 -3.29 -19.80
N GLN A 244 8.81 -2.16 -19.26
CA GLN A 244 7.38 -1.86 -19.18
C GLN A 244 6.73 -1.80 -20.57
N GLN A 245 7.39 -1.14 -21.54
CA GLN A 245 6.88 -1.04 -22.92
C GLN A 245 6.80 -2.39 -23.65
N GLN A 246 7.63 -3.35 -23.28
CA GLN A 246 7.70 -4.65 -23.96
C GLN A 246 6.74 -5.69 -23.39
N GLY A 247 6.30 -5.56 -22.13
CA GLY A 247 5.61 -6.65 -21.41
C GLY A 247 4.43 -6.25 -20.52
N TRP A 248 4.12 -4.96 -20.36
CA TRP A 248 3.05 -4.50 -19.49
C TRP A 248 2.13 -3.51 -20.20
N SER A 249 0.84 -3.50 -19.79
CA SER A 249 -0.12 -2.54 -20.31
C SER A 249 0.31 -1.10 -19.95
N HIS A 250 0.34 -0.25 -20.96
CA HIS A 250 0.70 1.15 -20.80
C HIS A 250 0.00 2.00 -21.86
N VAL A 251 -0.39 3.21 -21.47
CA VAL A 251 -0.90 4.20 -22.43
C VAL A 251 0.24 5.05 -22.95
N ASP A 252 0.35 5.17 -24.28
CA ASP A 252 1.46 5.89 -24.91
C ASP A 252 1.24 7.41 -25.00
N SER A 253 0.12 7.91 -24.47
CA SER A 253 -0.20 9.34 -24.52
C SER A 253 -1.10 9.78 -23.38
N VAL A 254 -1.06 11.09 -23.08
CA VAL A 254 -2.00 11.74 -22.16
C VAL A 254 -3.45 11.54 -22.62
N GLY A 255 -3.70 11.60 -23.93
CA GLY A 255 -5.03 11.31 -24.50
C GLY A 255 -5.50 9.89 -24.21
N GLY A 256 -4.61 8.89 -24.34
CA GLY A 256 -4.89 7.50 -23.96
C GLY A 256 -5.19 7.36 -22.46
N ALA A 257 -4.41 8.04 -21.62
CA ALA A 257 -4.63 8.08 -20.17
C ALA A 257 -6.02 8.65 -19.82
N LEU A 258 -6.42 9.77 -20.44
CA LEU A 258 -7.74 10.38 -20.21
C LEU A 258 -8.89 9.51 -20.73
N LYS A 259 -8.69 8.76 -21.82
CA LYS A 259 -9.68 7.81 -22.33
C LYS A 259 -10.00 6.69 -21.34
N THR A 260 -9.12 6.39 -20.38
CA THR A 260 -9.39 5.45 -19.29
C THR A 260 -10.68 5.78 -18.53
N PHE A 261 -10.99 7.06 -18.33
CA PHE A 261 -12.19 7.49 -17.58
C PHE A 261 -13.51 7.12 -18.25
N VAL A 262 -13.49 6.87 -19.57
CA VAL A 262 -14.68 6.67 -20.39
C VAL A 262 -14.67 5.33 -21.11
N PHE A 263 -13.88 4.36 -20.65
CA PHE A 263 -13.73 3.06 -21.31
C PHE A 263 -13.28 3.16 -22.77
N GLY A 264 -12.46 4.18 -23.09
CA GLY A 264 -12.11 4.57 -24.46
C GLY A 264 -10.73 4.11 -24.94
N ASN A 265 -9.99 3.30 -24.18
CA ASN A 265 -8.67 2.80 -24.58
C ASN A 265 -8.63 1.26 -24.63
N PRO A 266 -7.73 0.64 -25.43
CA PRO A 266 -7.76 -0.79 -25.72
C PRO A 266 -7.27 -1.68 -24.56
N TRP A 267 -6.69 -1.09 -23.52
CA TRP A 267 -6.15 -1.82 -22.36
C TRP A 267 -7.21 -2.14 -21.32
N GLN A 268 -8.45 -1.69 -21.52
CA GLN A 268 -9.52 -1.82 -20.55
C GLN A 268 -10.28 -3.13 -20.74
N SER A 269 -10.44 -3.87 -19.66
CA SER A 269 -11.30 -5.03 -19.58
C SER A 269 -12.77 -4.62 -19.51
N VAL A 270 -13.53 -5.10 -20.49
CA VAL A 270 -14.97 -4.85 -20.65
C VAL A 270 -15.85 -5.71 -19.73
N ASP A 271 -15.25 -6.44 -18.79
CA ASP A 271 -16.01 -7.23 -17.81
C ASP A 271 -16.84 -6.29 -16.91
N PRO A 272 -18.19 -6.46 -16.86
CA PRO A 272 -19.06 -5.67 -15.99
C PRO A 272 -18.64 -5.67 -14.51
N HIS A 273 -17.97 -6.73 -14.04
CA HIS A 273 -17.46 -6.79 -12.67
C HIS A 273 -16.43 -5.69 -12.37
N ASN A 274 -15.69 -5.22 -13.36
CA ASN A 274 -14.68 -4.17 -13.19
C ASN A 274 -15.28 -2.80 -12.86
N VAL A 275 -16.58 -2.57 -13.11
CA VAL A 275 -17.23 -1.29 -12.79
C VAL A 275 -17.05 -0.90 -11.32
N LEU A 276 -17.05 -1.88 -10.41
CA LEU A 276 -16.82 -1.63 -8.99
C LEU A 276 -15.43 -1.00 -8.71
N TRP A 277 -14.40 -1.35 -9.49
CA TRP A 277 -13.04 -0.83 -9.34
C TRP A 277 -12.99 0.63 -9.78
N TYR A 278 -13.67 0.96 -10.88
CA TYR A 278 -13.83 2.32 -11.38
C TYR A 278 -14.60 3.20 -10.40
N VAL A 279 -15.73 2.72 -9.87
CA VAL A 279 -16.50 3.43 -8.85
C VAL A 279 -15.65 3.65 -7.59
N THR A 280 -14.90 2.64 -7.15
CA THR A 280 -14.02 2.76 -5.98
C THR A 280 -12.90 3.77 -6.23
N TRP A 281 -12.32 3.80 -7.43
CA TRP A 281 -11.30 4.79 -7.79
C TRP A 281 -11.83 6.22 -7.62
N TRP A 282 -13.05 6.50 -8.06
CA TRP A 282 -13.69 7.81 -7.87
C TRP A 282 -13.97 8.13 -6.40
N VAL A 283 -14.44 7.15 -5.61
CA VAL A 283 -14.63 7.30 -4.16
C VAL A 283 -13.29 7.63 -3.49
N PHE A 284 -12.21 6.96 -3.88
CA PHE A 284 -10.87 7.22 -3.36
C PHE A 284 -10.34 8.59 -3.77
N LEU A 285 -10.60 9.04 -5.00
CA LEU A 285 -10.25 10.38 -5.44
C LEU A 285 -11.02 11.46 -4.65
N ALA A 286 -12.32 11.26 -4.42
CA ALA A 286 -13.10 12.15 -3.56
C ALA A 286 -12.52 12.19 -2.13
N GLY A 287 -12.12 11.03 -1.60
CA GLY A 287 -11.38 10.93 -0.34
C GLY A 287 -10.08 11.75 -0.34
N ALA A 288 -9.29 11.65 -1.41
CA ALA A 288 -8.06 12.43 -1.59
C ALA A 288 -8.33 13.95 -1.54
N VAL A 289 -9.36 14.43 -2.24
CA VAL A 289 -9.77 15.84 -2.21
C VAL A 289 -10.18 16.28 -0.81
N MET A 290 -10.93 15.46 -0.08
CA MET A 290 -11.33 15.77 1.29
C MET A 290 -10.14 15.78 2.25
N ILE A 291 -9.15 14.90 2.07
CA ILE A 291 -7.90 14.89 2.83
C ILE A 291 -7.08 16.14 2.51
N SER A 292 -6.99 16.56 1.24
CA SER A 292 -6.27 17.78 0.83
C SER A 292 -6.76 19.03 1.56
N ARG A 293 -8.06 19.10 1.89
CA ARG A 293 -8.64 20.21 2.65
C ARG A 293 -8.18 20.28 4.10
N ARG A 294 -7.69 19.17 4.66
CA ARG A 294 -7.17 19.10 6.04
C ARG A 294 -5.65 19.08 6.10
N GLN A 295 -5.03 18.33 5.20
CA GLN A 295 -3.59 18.25 5.06
C GLN A 295 -3.22 18.07 3.57
N PRO A 296 -2.90 19.16 2.84
CA PRO A 296 -2.64 19.14 1.41
C PRO A 296 -1.60 18.11 0.97
N ALA A 297 -0.52 17.96 1.74
CA ALA A 297 0.56 17.03 1.41
C ALA A 297 0.10 15.56 1.33
N LEU A 298 -0.83 15.15 2.20
CA LEU A 298 -1.40 13.80 2.18
C LEU A 298 -2.42 13.63 1.09
N GLY A 299 -3.26 14.64 0.83
CA GLY A 299 -4.23 14.55 -0.24
C GLY A 299 -3.55 14.49 -1.62
N ILE A 300 -2.43 15.22 -1.81
CA ILE A 300 -1.55 15.08 -2.98
C ILE A 300 -0.96 13.67 -3.05
N TYR A 301 -0.47 13.11 -1.94
CA TYR A 301 0.04 11.73 -1.91
C TYR A 301 -1.00 10.72 -2.39
N VAL A 302 -2.22 10.79 -1.84
CA VAL A 302 -3.32 9.88 -2.23
C VAL A 302 -3.67 10.10 -3.70
N ALA A 303 -3.83 11.35 -4.14
CA ALA A 303 -4.18 11.67 -5.52
C ALA A 303 -3.13 11.16 -6.51
N LEU A 304 -1.84 11.43 -6.28
CA LEU A 304 -0.77 10.96 -7.16
C LEU A 304 -0.68 9.42 -7.19
N SER A 305 -0.88 8.75 -6.05
CA SER A 305 -0.91 7.29 -5.97
C SER A 305 -2.10 6.66 -6.71
N LEU A 306 -3.19 7.41 -6.89
CA LEU A 306 -4.33 7.00 -7.72
C LEU A 306 -4.11 7.34 -9.21
N LEU A 307 -3.63 8.55 -9.49
CA LEU A 307 -3.42 9.06 -10.86
C LEU A 307 -2.32 8.30 -11.61
N VAL A 308 -1.33 7.72 -10.92
CA VAL A 308 -0.31 6.90 -11.57
C VAL A 308 -0.90 5.67 -12.28
N GLN A 309 -2.08 5.20 -11.86
CA GLN A 309 -2.78 4.08 -12.52
C GLN A 309 -3.29 4.45 -13.91
N LEU A 310 -3.51 5.74 -14.20
CA LEU A 310 -3.87 6.19 -15.55
C LEU A 310 -2.82 5.79 -16.57
N MET A 311 -1.55 5.70 -16.16
CA MET A 311 -0.46 5.26 -17.03
C MET A 311 -0.57 3.77 -17.39
N GLN A 312 -1.33 2.97 -16.65
CA GLN A 312 -1.58 1.56 -16.99
C GLN A 312 -2.72 1.40 -18.00
N GLY A 313 -3.48 2.48 -18.26
CA GLY A 313 -4.68 2.45 -19.10
C GLY A 313 -5.91 1.82 -18.45
N GLU A 314 -5.83 1.41 -17.18
CA GLU A 314 -6.91 0.70 -16.52
C GLU A 314 -6.91 0.86 -14.98
N PHE A 315 -8.10 0.76 -14.35
CA PHE A 315 -8.31 0.86 -12.91
C PHE A 315 -8.53 -0.48 -12.18
N VAL A 316 -8.36 -1.63 -12.85
CA VAL A 316 -8.49 -2.96 -12.22
C VAL A 316 -7.42 -3.25 -11.16
N ASN A 317 -6.46 -2.34 -10.97
CA ASN A 317 -5.44 -2.40 -9.91
C ASN A 317 -5.74 -1.46 -8.74
N THR A 318 -6.92 -0.84 -8.70
CA THR A 318 -7.27 0.20 -7.73
C THR A 318 -7.13 -0.29 -6.30
N PHE A 319 -7.56 -1.51 -5.99
CA PHE A 319 -7.52 -2.02 -4.63
C PHE A 319 -6.07 -2.25 -4.19
N ARG A 320 -5.22 -2.87 -5.03
CA ARG A 320 -3.80 -3.08 -4.71
C ARG A 320 -3.05 -1.77 -4.55
N TYR A 321 -3.22 -0.84 -5.49
CA TYR A 321 -2.50 0.44 -5.47
C TYR A 321 -2.93 1.31 -4.30
N ALA A 322 -4.20 1.24 -3.89
CA ALA A 322 -4.70 1.97 -2.74
C ALA A 322 -4.34 1.32 -1.41
N ALA A 323 -4.27 -0.01 -1.31
CA ALA A 323 -4.06 -0.74 -0.04
C ALA A 323 -2.98 -0.12 0.88
N PRO A 324 -1.74 0.14 0.43
CA PRO A 324 -0.70 0.72 1.29
C PRO A 324 -0.86 2.23 1.54
N VAL A 325 -1.78 2.91 0.87
CA VAL A 325 -2.07 4.36 1.01
C VAL A 325 -2.89 4.58 2.28
N PHE A 326 -2.28 4.30 3.43
CA PHE A 326 -2.94 4.29 4.74
C PHE A 326 -3.72 5.57 5.10
N PRO A 327 -3.31 6.81 4.73
CA PRO A 327 -4.07 8.01 5.10
C PRO A 327 -5.50 8.00 4.53
N LEU A 328 -5.70 7.38 3.37
CA LEU A 328 -7.00 7.24 2.74
C LEU A 328 -7.95 6.41 3.62
N PHE A 329 -7.54 5.21 4.02
CA PHE A 329 -8.38 4.32 4.81
C PHE A 329 -8.61 4.83 6.24
N PHE A 330 -7.59 5.45 6.85
CA PHE A 330 -7.73 6.07 8.16
C PHE A 330 -8.79 7.17 8.10
N PHE A 331 -8.71 8.04 7.09
CA PHE A 331 -9.68 9.12 6.88
C PHE A 331 -11.09 8.57 6.61
N LEU A 332 -11.24 7.59 5.72
CA LEU A 332 -12.55 7.04 5.37
C LEU A 332 -13.22 6.37 6.58
N GLY A 333 -12.49 5.60 7.37
CA GLY A 333 -13.02 4.98 8.58
C GLY A 333 -13.39 6.00 9.66
N ASP A 334 -12.54 7.00 9.91
CA ASP A 334 -12.83 8.06 10.89
C ASP A 334 -13.95 9.02 10.43
N ALA A 335 -14.14 9.18 9.11
CA ALA A 335 -15.28 9.89 8.56
C ALA A 335 -16.58 9.07 8.67
N CYS A 336 -16.49 7.75 8.46
CA CYS A 336 -17.60 6.82 8.65
C CYS A 336 -18.08 6.80 10.10
N ALA A 337 -17.16 6.91 11.07
CA ALA A 337 -17.50 6.98 12.50
C ALA A 337 -18.41 8.15 12.90
N ARG A 338 -18.50 9.20 12.06
CA ARG A 338 -19.39 10.36 12.29
C ARG A 338 -20.77 10.19 11.66
N ARG A 339 -21.00 9.10 10.93
CA ARG A 339 -22.28 8.81 10.26
C ARG A 339 -23.19 8.00 11.18
N PRO A 340 -24.51 7.96 10.93
CA PRO A 340 -25.44 7.14 11.70
C PRO A 340 -25.04 5.66 11.71
N ARG A 341 -25.41 4.94 12.77
CA ARG A 341 -25.00 3.55 13.01
C ARG A 341 -25.37 2.59 11.87
N TRP A 342 -26.52 2.78 11.23
CA TRP A 342 -26.92 1.95 10.08
C TRP A 342 -25.93 2.06 8.91
N PHE A 343 -25.42 3.29 8.64
CA PHE A 343 -24.45 3.53 7.60
C PHE A 343 -23.11 2.87 7.94
N GLN A 344 -22.69 2.95 9.19
CA GLN A 344 -21.46 2.30 9.67
C GLN A 344 -21.52 0.78 9.46
N VAL A 345 -22.64 0.14 9.81
CA VAL A 345 -22.85 -1.30 9.63
C VAL A 345 -22.80 -1.67 8.15
N ILE A 346 -23.52 -0.95 7.28
CA ILE A 346 -23.49 -1.21 5.83
C ILE A 346 -22.07 -1.06 5.28
N ALA A 347 -21.38 0.03 5.63
CA ALA A 347 -20.04 0.31 5.13
C ALA A 347 -19.03 -0.77 5.55
N VAL A 348 -19.07 -1.21 6.82
CA VAL A 348 -18.21 -2.30 7.30
C VAL A 348 -18.56 -3.62 6.63
N SER A 349 -19.85 -3.95 6.46
CA SER A 349 -20.27 -5.17 5.78
C SER A 349 -19.80 -5.19 4.33
N VAL A 350 -19.99 -4.10 3.58
CA VAL A 350 -19.51 -3.98 2.19
C VAL A 350 -17.99 -4.12 2.13
N LEU A 351 -17.27 -3.42 3.01
CA LEU A 351 -15.81 -3.50 3.09
C LEU A 351 -15.33 -4.94 3.31
N VAL A 352 -15.89 -5.64 4.31
CA VAL A 352 -15.52 -7.02 4.62
C VAL A 352 -15.89 -7.95 3.46
N LEU A 353 -17.07 -7.79 2.86
CA LEU A 353 -17.47 -8.62 1.70
C LEU A 353 -16.52 -8.46 0.52
N ILE A 354 -16.15 -7.22 0.17
CA ILE A 354 -15.19 -6.95 -0.90
C ILE A 354 -13.82 -7.56 -0.54
N ASN A 355 -13.37 -7.39 0.71
CA ASN A 355 -12.11 -7.95 1.18
C ASN A 355 -12.06 -9.49 1.13
N LEU A 356 -13.15 -10.16 1.51
CA LEU A 356 -13.23 -11.62 1.40
C LEU A 356 -13.30 -12.06 -0.08
N ALA A 357 -13.97 -11.29 -0.94
CA ALA A 357 -14.05 -11.56 -2.36
C ALA A 357 -12.69 -11.45 -3.04
N THR A 358 -11.94 -10.37 -2.83
CA THR A 358 -10.58 -10.19 -3.36
C THR A 358 -9.62 -11.25 -2.83
N ALA A 359 -9.67 -11.60 -1.54
CA ALA A 359 -8.87 -12.68 -0.99
C ALA A 359 -9.21 -14.03 -1.64
N ARG A 360 -10.49 -14.30 -1.90
CA ARG A 360 -10.93 -15.49 -2.64
C ARG A 360 -10.41 -15.48 -4.07
N HIS A 361 -10.57 -14.38 -4.81
CA HIS A 361 -10.08 -14.25 -6.19
C HIS A 361 -8.57 -14.47 -6.26
N TYR A 362 -7.81 -13.89 -5.33
CA TYR A 362 -6.38 -14.14 -5.22
C TYR A 362 -6.09 -15.63 -5.03
N GLY A 363 -6.76 -16.30 -4.09
CA GLY A 363 -6.58 -17.74 -3.88
C GLY A 363 -6.96 -18.62 -5.07
N LEU A 364 -7.84 -18.13 -5.96
CA LEU A 364 -8.21 -18.82 -7.21
C LEU A 364 -7.24 -18.52 -8.36
N GLY A 365 -6.32 -17.58 -8.20
CA GLY A 365 -5.49 -17.08 -9.30
C GLY A 365 -6.29 -16.22 -10.30
N GLU A 366 -7.48 -15.76 -9.90
CA GLU A 366 -8.27 -14.79 -10.63
C GLU A 366 -7.76 -13.37 -10.34
N TRP A 367 -8.07 -12.41 -11.21
CA TRP A 367 -7.64 -11.02 -10.99
C TRP A 367 -8.29 -10.46 -9.73
N ALA A 368 -7.45 -9.97 -8.81
CA ALA A 368 -7.85 -9.67 -7.43
C ALA A 368 -7.31 -8.31 -6.93
N TYR A 369 -6.76 -7.50 -7.85
CA TYR A 369 -6.16 -6.21 -7.56
C TYR A 369 -7.15 -5.07 -7.56
#